data_AF-A0A2A5CHJ8-F1
#
_entry.id   AF-A0A2A5CHJ8-F1
#
_cell.length_a   1.000
_cell.length_b   1.000
_cell.length_c   1.000
_cell.angle_alpha   90.00
_cell.angle_beta   90.00
_cell.angle_gamma   90.00
#
_symmetry.space_group_name_H-M   'P 1'
#
loop_
_entity.id
_entity.type
_entity.pdbx_description
1 polymer ?
#
loop_
_entity_poly.entity_id
_entity_poly.type
_entity_poly.pdbx_seq_one_letter_code
_entity_poly.pdbx_strand_id
1 'polypeptide(L)'
;MDNTHDIVALYGYFEKHLHSVYGKLPDKTNWNLPENTKSLINLIGGTDPKSTYFRYPKATTTVNDAKKSKMQEMDILEAIQKSKESGELIKSMVVLDSEDNITQSYDFNSEAIPELQSALSEVSDLFYGVHGAFRMELTAGF
;
A
#
# COMPACT_ATOMS: atom_id res chain seq x y z
N MET A 1 -23.92 10.45 -8.71
CA MET A 1 -23.68 9.99 -7.32
C MET A 1 -23.19 8.57 -7.44
N ASP A 2 -21.94 8.33 -7.04
CA ASP A 2 -21.40 7.02 -6.61
C ASP A 2 -19.98 7.29 -6.04
N ASN A 3 -19.92 8.04 -4.93
CA ASN A 3 -18.67 8.37 -4.21
C ASN A 3 -18.34 7.36 -3.11
N THR A 4 -18.91 6.16 -3.16
CA THR A 4 -18.82 5.14 -2.11
C THR A 4 -17.44 4.48 -2.01
N HIS A 5 -16.52 4.81 -2.93
CA HIS A 5 -15.22 4.18 -3.05
C HIS A 5 -14.04 5.15 -3.01
N ASP A 6 -14.28 6.44 -2.76
CA ASP A 6 -13.22 7.43 -2.56
C ASP A 6 -12.74 7.39 -1.10
N ILE A 7 -11.59 6.76 -0.86
CA ILE A 7 -11.01 6.62 0.48
C ILE A 7 -10.68 7.96 1.13
N VAL A 8 -10.35 9.00 0.35
CA VAL A 8 -10.04 10.34 0.87
C VAL A 8 -11.31 10.98 1.41
N ALA A 9 -12.40 10.91 0.64
CA ALA A 9 -13.70 11.41 1.09
C ALA A 9 -14.24 10.64 2.30
N LEU A 10 -14.11 9.31 2.30
CA LEU A 10 -14.54 8.45 3.41
C LEU A 10 -13.76 8.75 4.70
N TYR A 11 -12.43 8.89 4.60
CA TYR A 11 -11.59 9.27 5.74
C TYR A 11 -11.96 10.65 6.27
N GLY A 12 -12.13 11.64 5.39
CA GLY A 12 -12.53 13.00 5.80
C GLY A 12 -13.89 13.03 6.51
N TYR A 13 -14.83 12.19 6.09
CA TYR A 13 -16.12 12.03 6.77
C TYR A 13 -15.94 11.38 8.15
N PHE A 14 -15.15 10.29 8.23
CA PHE A 14 -14.83 9.61 9.48
C PHE A 14 -14.17 10.55 10.50
N GLU A 15 -13.09 11.24 10.11
CA GLU A 15 -12.33 12.17 10.96
C GLU A 15 -13.24 13.28 11.49
N LYS A 16 -14.05 13.89 10.62
CA LYS A 16 -15.02 14.91 11.01
C LYS A 16 -16.03 14.38 12.04
N HIS A 17 -16.55 13.18 11.83
CA HIS A 17 -17.53 12.59 12.75
C HIS A 17 -16.89 12.24 14.09
N LEU A 18 -15.71 11.61 14.06
CA LEU A 18 -14.93 11.27 15.24
C LEU A 18 -14.65 12.51 16.11
N HIS A 19 -14.16 13.59 15.50
CA HIS A 19 -13.94 14.87 16.19
C HIS A 19 -15.21 15.44 16.81
N SER A 20 -16.37 15.30 16.15
CA SER A 20 -17.65 15.80 16.66
C SER A 20 -18.12 15.08 17.94
N VAL A 21 -17.59 13.88 18.22
CA VAL A 21 -17.97 13.07 19.38
C VAL A 21 -16.86 12.89 20.40
N TYR A 22 -15.66 13.46 20.21
CA TYR A 22 -14.53 13.34 21.14
C TYR A 22 -14.89 13.62 22.60
N GLY A 23 -15.67 14.66 22.88
CA GLY A 23 -16.09 15.00 24.24
C GLY A 23 -17.05 13.98 24.89
N LYS A 24 -17.51 12.97 24.15
CA LYS A 24 -18.38 11.89 24.63
C LYS A 24 -17.65 10.55 24.69
N LEU A 25 -16.43 10.47 24.18
CA LEU A 25 -15.66 9.22 24.18
C LEU A 25 -15.03 8.98 25.55
N PRO A 26 -14.85 7.70 25.96
CA PRO A 26 -14.16 7.36 27.19
C PRO A 26 -12.74 7.93 27.24
N ASP A 27 -12.30 8.38 28.43
CA ASP A 27 -11.02 9.04 28.68
C ASP A 27 -9.83 8.08 28.81
N LYS A 28 -10.08 6.78 28.97
CA LYS A 28 -9.06 5.73 29.13
C LYS A 28 -8.28 5.43 27.85
N THR A 29 -8.85 5.76 26.69
CA THR A 29 -8.26 5.51 25.39
C THR A 29 -7.82 6.84 24.75
N ASN A 30 -6.62 6.86 24.16
CA ASN A 30 -6.19 7.98 23.34
C ASN A 30 -6.85 7.88 21.96
N TRP A 31 -7.82 8.76 21.68
CA TRP A 31 -8.56 8.78 20.41
C TRP A 31 -7.89 9.58 19.30
N ASN A 32 -6.74 10.22 19.58
CA ASN A 32 -6.04 11.02 18.57
C ASN A 32 -5.47 10.12 17.47
N LEU A 33 -5.82 10.44 16.22
CA LEU A 33 -5.22 9.80 15.05
C LEU A 33 -3.80 10.36 14.82
N PRO A 34 -2.85 9.55 14.33
CA PRO A 34 -1.51 10.02 13.97
C PRO A 34 -1.56 11.14 12.93
N GLU A 35 -0.71 12.17 13.06
CA GLU A 35 -0.72 13.35 12.17
C GLU A 35 -0.46 13.00 10.70
N ASN A 36 0.33 11.96 10.43
CA ASN A 36 0.63 11.48 9.08
C ASN A 36 -0.52 10.66 8.46
N THR A 37 -1.58 10.32 9.19
CA THR A 37 -2.68 9.48 8.65
C THR A 37 -3.27 10.06 7.37
N LYS A 38 -3.48 11.39 7.35
CA LYS A 38 -4.07 12.08 6.20
C LYS A 38 -3.17 12.04 4.96
N SER A 39 -1.85 12.15 5.11
CA SER A 39 -0.93 12.06 3.96
C SER A 39 -0.90 10.65 3.40
N LEU A 40 -0.91 9.62 4.24
CA LEU A 40 -0.99 8.22 3.81
C LEU A 40 -2.30 7.93 3.06
N ILE A 41 -3.44 8.40 3.57
CA ILE A 41 -4.74 8.27 2.90
C ILE A 41 -4.74 8.95 1.53
N ASN A 42 -4.17 10.15 1.43
CA ASN A 42 -4.05 10.87 0.16
C ASN A 42 -3.15 10.14 -0.85
N LEU A 43 -2.05 9.51 -0.39
CA LEU A 43 -1.19 8.70 -1.24
C LEU A 43 -1.95 7.48 -1.81
N ILE A 44 -2.72 6.80 -0.96
CA ILE A 44 -3.55 5.65 -1.37
C ILE A 44 -4.63 6.10 -2.37
N GLY A 45 -5.39 7.14 -2.02
CA GLY A 45 -6.47 7.65 -2.86
C GLY A 45 -5.99 8.25 -4.18
N GLY A 46 -4.80 8.87 -4.20
CA GLY A 46 -4.17 9.35 -5.43
C GLY A 46 -3.73 8.21 -6.35
N THR A 47 -3.36 7.05 -5.80
CA THR A 47 -2.94 5.89 -6.60
C THR A 47 -4.13 5.09 -7.12
N ASP A 48 -5.19 4.92 -6.34
CA ASP A 48 -6.42 4.21 -6.75
C ASP A 48 -7.71 5.01 -6.51
N PRO A 49 -7.91 6.12 -7.25
CA PRO A 49 -9.03 7.05 -7.00
C PRO A 49 -10.42 6.44 -7.29
N LYS A 50 -10.47 5.38 -8.09
CA LYS A 50 -11.73 4.68 -8.43
C LYS A 50 -11.89 3.37 -7.68
N SER A 51 -10.94 2.99 -6.82
CA SER A 51 -10.86 1.67 -6.19
C SER A 51 -10.94 0.53 -7.22
N THR A 52 -10.34 0.73 -8.39
CA THR A 52 -10.33 -0.23 -9.50
C THR A 52 -8.93 -0.74 -9.82
N TYR A 53 -7.90 0.02 -9.45
CA TYR A 53 -6.52 -0.28 -9.78
C TYR A 53 -6.12 -1.63 -9.19
N PHE A 54 -6.33 -1.87 -7.90
CA PHE A 54 -5.95 -3.15 -7.29
C PHE A 54 -6.97 -4.27 -7.48
N ARG A 55 -8.22 -3.93 -7.80
CA ARG A 55 -9.30 -4.92 -7.90
C ARG A 55 -9.32 -5.66 -9.24
N TYR A 56 -8.85 -5.03 -10.32
CA TYR A 56 -8.91 -5.63 -11.65
C TYR A 56 -7.53 -6.00 -12.19
N PRO A 57 -7.37 -7.19 -12.82
CA PRO A 57 -6.10 -7.64 -13.38
C PRO A 57 -5.57 -6.74 -14.48
N LYS A 58 -6.46 -6.02 -15.19
CA LYS A 58 -6.13 -5.00 -16.18
C LYS A 58 -6.52 -3.64 -15.64
N ALA A 59 -5.53 -2.84 -15.26
CA ALA A 59 -5.66 -1.41 -15.04
C ALA A 59 -5.89 -0.72 -16.38
N THR A 60 -6.24 0.55 -16.28
CA THR A 60 -6.48 1.47 -17.38
C THR A 60 -5.32 1.54 -18.39
N THR A 61 -4.09 1.17 -18.00
CA THR A 61 -2.90 1.11 -18.88
C THR A 61 -1.97 -0.06 -18.53
N THR A 62 -1.27 -0.60 -19.53
CA THR A 62 -0.29 -1.69 -19.38
C THR A 62 0.89 -1.34 -18.48
N VAL A 63 1.34 -0.09 -18.49
CA VAL A 63 2.42 0.41 -17.61
C VAL A 63 2.01 0.32 -16.13
N ASN A 64 0.76 0.66 -15.84
CA ASN A 64 0.23 0.60 -14.48
C ASN A 64 0.04 -0.85 -14.01
N ASP A 65 -0.32 -1.76 -14.91
CA ASP A 65 -0.37 -3.19 -14.58
C ASP A 65 1.00 -3.78 -14.29
N ALA A 66 2.01 -3.41 -15.07
CA ALA A 66 3.39 -3.84 -14.82
C ALA A 66 3.87 -3.43 -13.42
N LYS A 67 3.49 -2.24 -12.94
CA LYS A 67 3.84 -1.74 -11.60
C LYS A 67 3.19 -2.53 -10.45
N LYS A 68 2.11 -3.29 -10.70
CA LYS A 68 1.49 -4.15 -9.67
C LYS A 68 2.26 -5.46 -9.45
N SER A 69 3.05 -5.87 -10.45
CA SER A 69 3.79 -7.12 -10.40
C SER A 69 4.91 -7.04 -9.37
N LYS A 70 5.07 -8.05 -8.51
CA LYS A 70 6.28 -8.20 -7.68
C LYS A 70 7.51 -8.65 -8.49
N MET A 71 7.30 -9.00 -9.76
CA MET A 71 8.38 -9.22 -10.73
C MET A 71 8.54 -7.95 -11.56
N GLN A 72 9.60 -7.19 -11.29
CA GLN A 72 9.95 -5.98 -12.03
C GLN A 72 11.10 -6.27 -12.99
N GLU A 73 11.10 -5.66 -14.16
CA GLU A 73 12.26 -5.73 -15.06
C GLU A 73 13.49 -5.11 -14.39
N MET A 74 14.64 -5.72 -14.60
CA MET A 74 15.91 -5.31 -14.03
C MET A 74 17.03 -5.47 -15.05
N ASP A 75 18.12 -4.72 -14.89
CA ASP A 75 19.40 -5.04 -15.51
C ASP A 75 20.13 -6.06 -14.63
N ILE A 76 20.26 -7.29 -15.11
CA ILE A 76 20.89 -8.38 -14.36
C ILE A 76 22.38 -8.17 -14.15
N LEU A 77 23.08 -7.50 -15.07
CA LEU A 77 24.52 -7.24 -14.94
C LEU A 77 24.77 -6.17 -13.87
N GLU A 78 23.96 -5.11 -13.86
CA GLU A 78 24.00 -4.09 -12.81
C GLU A 78 23.70 -4.70 -11.44
N ALA A 79 22.69 -5.56 -11.36
CA ALA A 79 22.35 -6.20 -10.10
C ALA A 79 23.47 -7.12 -9.61
N ILE A 80 24.02 -7.99 -10.46
CA ILE A 80 25.17 -8.83 -10.10
C ILE A 80 26.33 -7.98 -9.55
N GLN A 81 26.59 -6.83 -10.16
CA GLN A 81 27.62 -5.91 -9.68
C GLN A 81 27.29 -5.37 -8.28
N LYS A 82 26.04 -4.90 -8.05
CA LYS A 82 25.59 -4.44 -6.72
C LYS A 82 25.66 -5.53 -5.66
N SER A 83 25.32 -6.76 -5.99
CA SER A 83 25.39 -7.90 -5.06
C SER A 83 26.84 -8.22 -4.66
N LYS A 84 27.78 -8.13 -5.61
CA LYS A 84 29.22 -8.29 -5.29
C LYS A 84 29.73 -7.20 -4.34
N GLU A 85 29.22 -5.99 -4.45
CA GLU A 85 29.64 -4.85 -3.62
C GLU A 85 28.99 -4.86 -2.23
N SER A 86 27.70 -5.17 -2.16
CA SER A 86 26.90 -5.12 -0.92
C SER A 86 26.84 -6.43 -0.14
N GLY A 87 27.06 -7.56 -0.81
CA GLY A 87 26.79 -8.90 -0.25
C GLY A 87 25.31 -9.29 -0.23
N GLU A 88 24.41 -8.46 -0.78
CA GLU A 88 22.97 -8.78 -0.84
C GLU A 88 22.69 -9.92 -1.82
N LEU A 89 21.77 -10.81 -1.45
CA LEU A 89 21.36 -11.93 -2.28
C LEU A 89 20.37 -11.47 -3.36
N ILE A 90 20.61 -11.91 -4.60
CA ILE A 90 19.70 -11.66 -5.72
C ILE A 90 18.89 -12.91 -6.01
N LYS A 91 17.59 -12.73 -6.23
CA LYS A 91 16.70 -13.76 -6.76
C LYS A 91 16.06 -13.21 -8.04
N SER A 92 16.44 -13.76 -9.20
CA SER A 92 15.99 -13.26 -10.49
C SER A 92 15.49 -14.35 -11.44
N MET A 93 14.69 -13.95 -12.43
CA MET A 93 14.40 -14.72 -13.64
C MET A 93 15.20 -14.12 -14.79
N VAL A 94 15.75 -14.95 -15.67
CA VAL A 94 16.43 -14.51 -16.88
C VAL A 94 15.82 -15.26 -18.07
N VAL A 95 15.53 -14.53 -19.15
CA VAL A 95 15.02 -15.09 -20.41
C VAL A 95 16.13 -15.00 -21.44
N LEU A 96 16.43 -16.14 -22.08
CA LEU A 96 17.46 -16.25 -23.10
C LEU A 96 16.82 -16.46 -24.47
N ASP A 97 17.47 -15.97 -25.52
CA ASP A 97 17.16 -16.37 -26.90
C ASP A 97 17.83 -17.72 -27.26
N SER A 98 17.70 -18.14 -28.51
CA SER A 98 18.30 -19.40 -29.02
C SER A 98 19.82 -19.39 -29.10
N GLU A 99 20.45 -18.22 -28.95
CA GLU A 99 21.90 -18.03 -28.98
C GLU A 99 22.47 -17.79 -27.55
N ASP A 100 21.67 -18.09 -26.51
CA ASP A 100 21.99 -17.86 -25.10
C ASP A 100 22.19 -16.38 -24.72
N ASN A 101 21.72 -15.42 -25.54
CA ASN A 101 21.76 -14.01 -25.18
C ASN A 101 20.62 -13.68 -24.22
N ILE A 102 20.92 -12.86 -23.20
CA ILE A 102 19.90 -12.35 -22.28
C ILE A 102 19.02 -11.35 -22.99
N THR A 103 17.73 -11.67 -23.14
CA THR A 103 16.74 -10.79 -23.75
C THR A 103 15.93 -10.01 -22.73
N GLN A 104 15.69 -10.62 -21.55
CA GLN A 104 14.96 -10.01 -20.44
C GLN A 104 15.46 -10.55 -19.11
N SER A 105 15.38 -9.73 -18.07
CA SER A 105 15.65 -10.13 -16.69
C SER A 105 14.68 -9.47 -15.73
N TYR A 106 14.29 -10.21 -14.69
CA TYR A 106 13.29 -9.79 -13.72
C TYR A 106 13.75 -10.05 -12.29
N ASP A 107 13.54 -9.08 -11.40
CA ASP A 107 13.78 -9.20 -9.97
C ASP A 107 12.54 -9.76 -9.26
N PHE A 108 12.67 -10.87 -8.53
CA PHE A 108 11.59 -11.46 -7.74
C PHE A 108 11.42 -10.84 -6.35
N ASN A 109 12.46 -10.18 -5.85
CA ASN A 109 12.44 -9.56 -4.52
C ASN A 109 12.01 -8.08 -4.58
N SER A 110 11.65 -7.58 -5.76
CA SER A 110 11.21 -6.19 -5.90
C SER A 110 9.89 -5.96 -5.14
N GLU A 111 9.87 -4.91 -4.31
CA GLU A 111 8.62 -4.41 -3.74
C GLU A 111 7.88 -3.61 -4.82
N ALA A 112 6.73 -4.12 -5.23
CA ALA A 112 5.85 -3.42 -6.16
C ALA A 112 5.23 -2.19 -5.47
N ILE A 113 5.73 -1.00 -5.79
CA ILE A 113 5.26 0.29 -5.23
C ILE A 113 5.46 0.34 -3.70
N PRO A 114 6.71 0.34 -3.21
CA PRO A 114 7.04 0.13 -1.79
C PRO A 114 6.40 1.17 -0.87
N GLU A 115 6.43 2.45 -1.27
CA GLU A 115 5.81 3.55 -0.50
C GLU A 115 4.30 3.34 -0.32
N LEU A 116 3.62 2.83 -1.34
CA LEU A 116 2.20 2.56 -1.27
C LEU A 116 1.89 1.31 -0.44
N GLN A 117 2.73 0.27 -0.52
CA GLN A 117 2.56 -0.91 0.33
C GLN A 117 2.74 -0.56 1.81
N SER A 118 3.75 0.24 2.15
CA SER A 118 3.93 0.76 3.51
C SER A 118 2.70 1.55 3.96
N ALA A 119 2.23 2.49 3.13
CA ALA A 119 1.06 3.29 3.45
C ALA A 119 -0.20 2.44 3.65
N LEU A 120 -0.44 1.44 2.81
CA LEU A 120 -1.56 0.51 2.95
C LEU A 120 -1.47 -0.30 4.24
N SER A 121 -0.28 -0.79 4.61
CA SER A 121 -0.06 -1.53 5.86
C SER A 121 -0.31 -0.65 7.08
N GLU A 122 0.31 0.52 7.12
CA GLU A 122 0.19 1.47 8.24
C GLU A 122 -1.27 1.91 8.46
N VAL A 123 -1.98 2.25 7.39
CA VAL A 123 -3.39 2.64 7.47
C VAL A 123 -4.26 1.46 7.90
N SER A 124 -4.00 0.25 7.40
CA SER A 124 -4.74 -0.96 7.79
C SER A 124 -4.56 -1.25 9.28
N ASP A 125 -3.33 -1.21 9.79
CA ASP A 125 -3.02 -1.47 11.19
C ASP A 125 -3.63 -0.41 12.11
N LEU A 126 -3.58 0.86 11.71
CA LEU A 126 -4.25 1.94 12.42
C LEU A 126 -5.75 1.67 12.53
N PHE A 127 -6.43 1.38 11.42
CA PHE A 127 -7.88 1.17 11.43
C PHE A 127 -8.30 -0.13 12.11
N TYR A 128 -7.43 -1.14 12.12
CA TYR A 128 -7.61 -2.33 12.96
C TYR A 128 -7.59 -1.96 14.45
N GLY A 129 -6.63 -1.15 14.89
CA GLY A 129 -6.55 -0.64 16.25
C GLY A 129 -7.74 0.25 16.63
N VAL A 130 -8.13 1.17 15.75
CA VAL A 130 -9.31 2.04 15.93
C VAL A 130 -10.58 1.20 16.08
N HIS A 131 -10.76 0.17 15.24
CA HIS A 131 -11.89 -0.75 15.34
C HIS A 131 -11.91 -1.48 16.69
N GLY A 132 -10.76 -1.99 17.13
CA GLY A 132 -10.60 -2.64 18.43
C GLY A 132 -10.94 -1.71 19.59
N ALA A 133 -10.44 -0.47 19.56
CA ALA A 133 -10.74 0.55 20.56
C ALA A 133 -12.24 0.84 20.67
N PHE A 134 -12.92 1.05 19.54
CA PHE A 134 -14.38 1.24 19.54
C PHE A 134 -15.13 0.03 20.11
N ARG A 135 -14.75 -1.18 19.71
CA ARG A 135 -15.38 -2.42 20.18
C ARG A 135 -15.24 -2.58 21.69
N MET A 136 -14.03 -2.41 22.22
CA MET A 136 -13.75 -2.57 23.64
C MET A 136 -14.42 -1.48 24.47
N GLU A 137 -14.25 -0.21 24.10
CA GLU A 137 -14.68 0.93 24.91
C GLU A 137 -16.19 1.20 24.83
N LEU A 138 -16.81 1.02 23.66
CA LEU A 138 -18.22 1.38 23.47
C LEU A 138 -19.17 0.19 23.62
N THR A 139 -18.69 -1.03 23.38
CA THR A 139 -19.57 -2.20 23.32
C THR A 139 -19.20 -3.31 24.30
N ALA A 140 -18.09 -3.19 25.03
CA ALA A 140 -17.50 -4.26 25.84
C ALA A 140 -17.36 -5.58 25.04
N GLY A 141 -17.16 -5.45 23.72
CA GLY A 141 -17.07 -6.58 22.80
C GLY A 141 -15.63 -7.07 22.72
N PHE A 142 -15.44 -8.37 23.00
CA PHE A 142 -14.21 -9.09 22.70
C PHE A 142 -14.12 -9.48 21.23
#